data_AF-A0A2C9SXK1-F1
#
_entry.id   AF-A0A2C9SXK1-F1
#
_cell.length_a   1.000
_cell.length_b   1.000
_cell.length_c   1.000
_cell.angle_alpha   90.00
_cell.angle_beta   90.00
_cell.angle_gamma   90.00
#
_symmetry.space_group_name_H-M   'P 1'
#
loop_
_entity.id
_entity.type
_entity.pdbx_description
1 polymer ?
#
loop_
_entity_poly.entity_id
_entity_poly.type
_entity_poly.pdbx_seq_one_letter_code
_entity_poly.pdbx_strand_id
1 'polypeptide(L)'
;MSDLSARQRLDTPRTSRRPSFNLDTEAVGKFSESIARFLGTGRYLAWQTIIVIVWIALNLFAVRWQWDPYPFILLNLAFSTQAAYAAPLILLAQNRQENRDRVSLEEDRRRSEQTKADTEFLARELASLRLAVGEVATRDYLRRELEEIRELLESLTADNGGKTKKDKTKKARPPIEPEVEESSS
;
A
#
# COMPACT_ATOMS: atom_id res chain seq x y z
N MET A 1 -13.12 55.69 -17.72
CA MET A 1 -12.09 54.65 -17.55
C MET A 1 -11.95 54.41 -16.05
N SER A 2 -12.32 53.21 -15.63
CA SER A 2 -12.41 52.77 -14.23
C SER A 2 -11.05 52.35 -13.70
N ASP A 3 -10.52 53.06 -12.71
CA ASP A 3 -9.29 52.70 -12.01
C ASP A 3 -9.51 51.45 -11.14
N LEU A 4 -8.96 50.33 -11.60
CA LEU A 4 -9.02 48.99 -11.00
C LEU A 4 -7.95 48.77 -9.91
N SER A 5 -7.54 49.82 -9.18
CA SER A 5 -6.45 49.68 -8.20
C SER A 5 -6.90 49.41 -6.76
N ALA A 6 -8.19 49.19 -6.52
CA ALA A 6 -8.77 48.89 -5.21
C ALA A 6 -8.91 47.38 -4.92
N ARG A 7 -8.17 46.51 -5.60
CA ARG A 7 -8.00 45.10 -5.18
C ARG A 7 -6.83 44.98 -4.21
N GLN A 8 -6.94 45.76 -3.15
CA GLN A 8 -6.13 45.67 -1.95
C GLN A 8 -6.21 44.24 -1.44
N ARG A 9 -5.09 43.53 -1.60
CA ARG A 9 -4.90 42.15 -1.15
C ARG A 9 -5.16 42.08 0.34
N LEU A 10 -6.37 41.67 0.69
CA LEU A 10 -6.86 41.53 2.06
C LEU A 10 -6.88 40.05 2.48
N ASP A 11 -5.92 39.28 1.98
CA ASP A 11 -5.92 37.81 2.14
C ASP A 11 -4.53 37.29 2.51
N THR A 12 -3.91 37.94 3.49
CA THR A 12 -2.73 37.37 4.16
C THR A 12 -3.08 37.29 5.63
N PRO A 13 -3.40 36.10 6.17
CA PRO A 13 -3.64 35.96 7.58
C PRO A 13 -2.38 36.42 8.30
N ARG A 14 -2.50 37.49 9.08
CA ARG A 14 -1.46 37.94 10.01
C ARG A 14 -1.25 36.80 10.99
N THR A 15 -0.29 35.94 10.70
CA THR A 15 0.20 34.94 11.64
C THR A 15 0.65 35.67 12.89
N SER A 16 -0.13 35.51 13.95
CA SER A 16 0.20 36.03 15.26
C SER A 16 1.50 35.35 15.66
N ARG A 17 2.60 36.12 15.71
CA ARG A 17 3.93 35.67 16.09
C ARG A 17 3.88 35.35 17.58
N ARG A 18 3.28 34.21 17.94
CA ARG A 18 3.40 33.64 19.28
C ARG A 18 4.89 33.46 19.55
N PRO A 19 5.40 33.88 20.71
CA PRO A 19 6.77 33.54 21.10
C PRO A 19 6.82 32.01 21.21
N SER A 20 7.34 31.36 20.18
CA SER A 20 7.63 29.93 20.23
C SER A 20 8.81 29.78 21.16
N PHE A 21 8.56 29.31 22.38
CA PHE A 21 9.61 28.68 23.16
C PHE A 21 10.06 27.46 22.34
N ASN A 22 11.08 27.65 21.51
CA ASN A 22 11.78 26.57 20.83
C ASN A 22 12.61 25.85 21.90
N LEU A 23 11.93 25.12 22.77
CA LEU A 23 12.54 24.04 23.53
C LEU A 23 13.09 23.08 22.47
N ASP A 24 14.41 22.92 22.42
CA ASP A 24 15.10 22.11 21.41
C ASP A 24 14.51 20.70 21.36
N THR A 25 13.57 20.49 20.44
CA THR A 25 12.78 19.26 20.27
C THR A 25 13.69 18.05 20.07
N GLU A 26 14.89 18.27 19.57
CA GLU A 26 15.91 17.24 19.34
C GLU A 26 16.69 16.87 20.61
N ALA A 27 16.97 17.82 21.50
CA ALA A 27 17.60 17.55 22.79
C ALA A 27 16.64 16.76 23.70
N VAL A 28 15.38 17.17 23.74
CA VAL A 28 14.30 16.44 24.43
C VAL A 28 14.08 15.07 23.77
N GLY A 29 14.19 15.00 22.44
CA GLY A 29 14.32 13.80 21.61
C GLY A 29 15.14 12.69 22.23
N LYS A 30 16.44 12.97 22.31
CA LYS A 30 17.47 12.05 22.79
C LYS A 30 17.31 11.75 24.29
N PHE A 31 16.86 12.73 25.07
CA PHE A 31 16.62 12.57 26.50
C PHE A 31 15.47 11.60 26.79
N SER A 32 14.34 11.72 26.09
CA SER A 32 13.19 10.80 26.22
C SER A 32 13.57 9.36 25.86
N GLU A 33 14.35 9.15 24.81
CA GLU A 33 14.78 7.79 24.40
C GLU A 33 15.78 7.18 25.39
N SER A 34 16.61 8.00 26.04
CA SER A 34 17.44 7.56 27.16
C SER A 34 16.61 7.19 28.38
N ILE A 35 15.61 8.01 28.74
CA ILE A 35 14.70 7.76 29.86
C ILE A 35 13.88 6.49 29.62
N ALA A 36 13.36 6.28 28.41
CA ALA A 36 12.56 5.10 28.07
C ALA A 36 13.38 3.81 28.23
N ARG A 37 14.63 3.79 27.76
CA ARG A 37 15.55 2.66 27.95
C ARG A 37 15.94 2.47 29.42
N PHE A 38 16.08 3.57 30.16
CA PHE A 38 16.43 3.55 31.58
C PHE A 38 15.28 3.05 32.47
N LEU A 39 14.04 3.47 32.22
CA LEU A 39 12.84 3.05 32.94
C LEU A 39 12.38 1.64 32.55
N GLY A 40 12.58 1.22 31.29
CA GLY A 40 12.23 -0.11 30.82
C GLY A 40 13.17 -1.22 31.32
N THR A 41 14.38 -0.86 31.72
CA THR A 41 15.31 -1.77 32.40
C THR A 41 15.00 -1.68 33.89
N GLY A 42 14.45 -2.72 34.53
CA GLY A 42 14.06 -2.74 35.97
C GLY A 42 15.18 -2.39 36.98
N ARG A 43 16.37 -2.07 36.49
CA ARG A 43 17.55 -1.56 37.16
C ARG A 43 17.34 -0.18 37.80
N TYR A 44 16.49 0.70 37.24
CA TYR A 44 16.12 1.96 37.90
C TYR A 44 15.36 1.70 39.21
N LEU A 45 14.35 0.82 39.17
CA LEU A 45 13.57 0.46 40.35
C LEU A 45 14.49 -0.17 41.41
N ALA A 46 15.39 -1.07 41.02
CA ALA A 46 16.35 -1.68 41.95
C ALA A 46 17.23 -0.63 42.65
N TRP A 47 17.78 0.34 41.91
CA TRP A 47 18.61 1.41 42.50
C TRP A 47 17.79 2.33 43.42
N GLN A 48 16.58 2.70 43.00
CA GLN A 48 15.66 3.51 43.82
C GLN A 48 15.33 2.82 45.14
N THR A 49 15.03 1.52 45.12
CA THR A 49 14.75 0.73 46.33
C THR A 49 15.98 0.65 47.24
N ILE A 50 17.18 0.47 46.69
CA ILE A 50 18.43 0.46 47.49
C ILE A 50 18.61 1.81 48.19
N ILE A 51 18.44 2.94 47.49
CA ILE A 51 18.56 4.27 48.10
C ILE A 51 17.57 4.43 49.25
N VAL A 52 16.31 4.05 49.06
CA VAL A 52 15.28 4.14 50.10
C VAL A 52 15.65 3.27 51.31
N ILE A 53 16.11 2.03 51.11
CA ILE A 53 16.54 1.14 52.20
C ILE A 53 17.73 1.72 52.96
N VAL A 54 18.75 2.22 52.24
CA VAL A 54 19.93 2.85 52.85
C VAL A 54 19.52 4.08 53.66
N TRP A 55 18.58 4.88 53.15
CA TRP A 55 18.09 6.06 53.85
C TRP A 55 17.31 5.70 55.13
N ILE A 56 16.45 4.67 55.06
CA ILE A 56 15.73 4.15 56.23
C ILE A 56 16.72 3.65 57.28
N ALA A 57 17.75 2.90 56.88
CA ALA A 57 18.78 2.40 57.78
C ALA A 57 19.57 3.55 58.42
N LEU A 58 20.04 4.53 57.63
CA LEU A 58 20.73 5.72 58.13
C LEU A 58 19.88 6.48 59.14
N ASN A 59 18.59 6.69 58.85
CA ASN A 59 17.68 7.37 59.77
C ASN A 59 17.52 6.57 61.08
N LEU A 60 17.39 5.24 61.01
CA LEU A 60 17.28 4.37 62.19
C LEU A 60 18.51 4.45 63.11
N PHE A 61 19.73 4.52 62.55
CA PHE A 61 20.96 4.70 63.33
C PHE A 61 21.16 6.16 63.80
N ALA A 62 20.76 7.15 62.99
CA ALA A 62 20.92 8.57 63.28
C ALA A 62 19.82 9.16 64.20
N VAL A 63 18.71 8.45 64.42
CA VAL A 63 17.67 8.80 65.42
C VAL A 63 18.28 8.92 66.82
N ARG A 64 19.34 8.16 67.13
CA ARG A 64 20.08 8.28 68.40
C ARG A 64 20.77 9.63 68.60
N TRP A 65 20.97 10.39 67.52
CA TRP A 65 21.56 11.73 67.49
C TRP A 65 20.52 12.86 67.28
N GLN A 66 19.22 12.54 67.30
CA GLN A 66 18.10 13.47 67.00
C GLN A 66 18.26 14.24 65.67
N TRP A 67 18.94 13.67 64.68
CA TRP A 67 19.20 14.37 63.42
C TRP A 67 17.91 14.65 62.63
N ASP A 68 16.85 13.87 62.87
CA ASP A 68 15.50 14.12 62.38
C ASP A 68 14.47 13.80 63.50
N PRO A 69 13.87 14.81 64.17
CA PRO A 69 12.92 14.61 65.27
C PRO A 69 11.64 13.84 64.88
N TYR A 70 11.36 13.74 63.58
CA TYR A 70 10.33 12.89 63.01
C TYR A 70 10.97 11.93 62.01
N PRO A 71 11.03 10.62 62.29
CA PRO A 71 11.64 9.68 61.38
C PRO A 71 10.89 9.77 60.04
N PHE A 72 11.60 10.10 58.97
CA PHE A 72 11.15 10.16 57.58
C PHE A 72 10.47 11.46 57.05
N ILE A 73 10.44 12.59 57.77
CA ILE A 73 9.84 13.82 57.21
C ILE A 73 10.60 14.33 55.97
N LEU A 74 11.93 14.27 55.99
CA LEU A 74 12.77 14.67 54.85
C LEU A 74 12.60 13.74 53.65
N LEU A 75 12.44 12.44 53.89
CA LEU A 75 12.19 11.45 52.84
C LEU A 75 10.82 11.70 52.19
N ASN A 76 9.80 11.95 53.01
CA ASN A 76 8.46 12.26 52.53
C ASN A 76 8.43 13.56 51.72
N LEU A 77 9.17 14.58 52.17
CA LEU A 77 9.31 15.85 51.45
C LEU A 77 10.00 15.64 50.09
N ALA A 78 11.10 14.90 50.06
CA ALA A 78 11.81 14.56 48.83
C ALA A 78 10.93 13.80 47.84
N PHE A 79 10.18 12.80 48.32
CA PHE A 79 9.26 12.03 47.47
C PHE A 79 8.10 12.89 46.95
N SER A 80 7.58 13.79 47.78
CA SER A 80 6.53 14.75 47.37
C SER A 80 7.03 15.67 46.26
N THR A 81 8.24 16.21 46.38
CA THR A 81 8.86 17.01 45.31
C THR A 81 9.17 16.17 44.07
N GLN A 82 9.63 14.92 44.25
CA GLN A 82 9.90 13.99 43.14
C GLN A 82 8.63 13.73 42.32
N ALA A 83 7.51 13.44 42.99
CA ALA A 83 6.22 13.24 42.34
C ALA A 83 5.74 14.52 41.63
N ALA A 84 5.89 15.67 42.26
CA ALA A 84 5.50 16.96 41.69
C ALA A 84 6.29 17.31 40.41
N TYR A 85 7.59 16.99 40.36
CA TYR A 85 8.42 17.21 39.17
C TYR A 85 8.26 16.10 38.10
N ALA A 86 7.84 14.91 38.49
CA ALA A 86 7.56 13.83 37.54
C ALA A 86 6.38 14.16 36.62
N ALA A 87 5.32 14.80 37.13
CA ALA A 87 4.13 15.16 36.36
C ALA A 87 4.43 15.96 35.07
N PRO A 88 5.15 17.10 35.10
CA PRO A 88 5.48 17.86 33.89
C PRO A 88 6.43 17.12 32.94
N LEU A 89 7.37 16.33 33.48
CA LEU A 89 8.26 15.49 32.66
C LEU A 89 7.48 14.41 31.89
N ILE A 90 6.51 13.78 32.55
CA ILE A 90 5.63 12.78 31.93
C ILE A 90 4.74 13.45 30.87
N LEU A 91 4.18 14.63 31.15
CA LEU A 91 3.37 15.39 30.18
C LEU A 91 4.16 15.77 28.92
N LEU A 92 5.45 16.11 29.06
CA LEU A 92 6.34 16.38 27.93
C LEU A 92 6.64 15.11 27.12
N ALA A 93 6.85 13.97 27.80
CA ALA A 93 7.05 12.69 27.15
C ALA A 93 5.77 12.23 26.39
N GLN A 94 4.60 12.42 26.99
CA GLN A 94 3.31 12.05 26.41
C GLN A 94 2.94 12.88 25.18
N ASN A 95 3.10 14.22 25.21
CA ASN A 95 2.83 15.08 24.05
C ASN A 95 3.62 14.67 22.79
N ARG A 96 4.83 14.12 22.97
CA ARG A 96 5.64 13.64 21.84
C ARG A 96 5.18 12.28 21.33
N GLN A 97 4.80 11.38 22.22
CA GLN A 97 4.24 10.09 21.83
C GLN A 97 2.95 10.31 21.01
N GLU A 98 2.05 11.17 21.49
CA GLU A 98 0.80 11.51 20.82
C GLU A 98 1.02 12.16 19.44
N ASN A 99 2.00 13.06 19.30
CA ASN A 99 2.35 13.64 18.01
C ASN A 99 2.90 12.61 17.01
N ARG A 100 3.76 11.68 17.47
CA ARG A 100 4.29 10.60 16.62
C ARG A 100 3.19 9.63 16.20
N ASP A 101 2.33 9.26 17.14
CA ASP A 101 1.20 8.37 16.89
C ASP A 101 0.22 9.02 15.90
N ARG A 102 -0.02 10.33 16.04
CA ARG A 102 -0.84 11.10 15.10
C ARG A 102 -0.27 11.11 13.67
N VAL A 103 1.02 11.37 13.50
CA VAL A 103 1.66 11.35 12.17
C VAL A 103 1.57 9.95 11.56
N SER A 104 1.84 8.91 12.36
CA SER A 104 1.71 7.52 11.90
C SER A 104 0.29 7.18 11.44
N LEU A 105 -0.73 7.66 12.16
CA LEU A 105 -2.14 7.46 11.79
C LEU A 105 -2.53 8.22 10.51
N GLU A 106 -2.00 9.43 10.33
CA GLU A 106 -2.24 10.22 9.12
C GLU A 106 -1.60 9.58 7.87
N GLU A 107 -0.39 9.05 8.00
CA GLU A 107 0.28 8.29 6.94
C GLU A 107 -0.47 7.00 6.58
N ASP A 108 -0.92 6.25 7.59
CA ASP A 108 -1.66 5.00 7.39
C ASP A 108 -3.02 5.24 6.69
N ARG A 109 -3.69 6.34 7.04
CA ARG A 109 -4.91 6.79 6.33
C ARG A 109 -4.60 7.10 4.86
N ARG A 110 -3.55 7.87 4.57
CA ARG A 110 -3.16 8.19 3.18
C ARG A 110 -2.81 6.93 2.39
N ARG A 111 -2.06 6.00 2.99
CA ARG A 111 -1.71 4.73 2.35
C ARG A 111 -2.96 3.90 2.07
N SER A 112 -3.89 3.85 3.01
CA SER A 112 -5.17 3.15 2.84
C SER A 112 -6.02 3.75 1.71
N GLU A 113 -6.07 5.07 1.59
CA GLU A 113 -6.74 5.77 0.49
C GLU A 113 -6.10 5.45 -0.87
N GLN A 114 -4.77 5.48 -0.95
CA GLN A 114 -4.03 5.10 -2.17
C GLN A 114 -4.29 3.65 -2.55
N THR A 115 -4.23 2.73 -1.58
CA THR A 115 -4.44 1.30 -1.82
C THR A 115 -5.86 1.02 -2.31
N LYS A 116 -6.86 1.74 -1.77
CA LYS A 116 -8.24 1.68 -2.27
C LYS A 116 -8.34 2.17 -3.71
N ALA A 117 -7.74 3.31 -4.03
CA ALA A 117 -7.73 3.86 -5.38
C ALA A 117 -7.04 2.92 -6.40
N ASP A 118 -5.90 2.34 -6.04
CA ASP A 118 -5.18 1.37 -6.87
C ASP A 118 -6.01 0.10 -7.08
N THR A 119 -6.70 -0.37 -6.05
CA THR A 119 -7.59 -1.54 -6.15
C THR A 119 -8.79 -1.24 -7.06
N GLU A 120 -9.39 -0.05 -6.94
CA GLU A 120 -10.48 0.38 -7.83
C GLU A 120 -10.01 0.53 -9.28
N PHE A 121 -8.80 1.06 -9.49
CA PHE A 121 -8.19 1.17 -10.81
C PHE A 121 -7.96 -0.22 -11.43
N LEU A 122 -7.31 -1.12 -10.69
CA LEU A 122 -7.08 -2.49 -11.13
C LEU A 122 -8.39 -3.22 -11.40
N ALA A 123 -9.43 -3.02 -10.59
CA ALA A 123 -10.74 -3.62 -10.82
C ALA A 123 -11.41 -3.10 -12.10
N ARG A 124 -11.29 -1.80 -12.41
CA ARG A 124 -11.79 -1.22 -13.67
C ARG A 124 -11.01 -1.72 -14.88
N GLU A 125 -9.69 -1.78 -14.78
CA GLU A 125 -8.82 -2.36 -15.81
C GLU A 125 -9.19 -3.82 -16.06
N LEU A 126 -9.33 -4.64 -15.02
CA LEU A 126 -9.77 -6.04 -15.12
C LEU A 126 -11.15 -6.19 -15.74
N ALA A 127 -12.10 -5.31 -15.39
CA ALA A 127 -13.43 -5.31 -15.98
C ALA A 127 -13.38 -4.97 -17.48
N SER A 128 -12.58 -3.96 -17.86
CA SER A 128 -12.41 -3.57 -19.26
C SER A 128 -11.71 -4.65 -20.08
N LEU A 129 -10.66 -5.27 -19.53
CA LEU A 129 -9.96 -6.40 -20.13
C LEU A 129 -10.89 -7.61 -20.28
N ARG A 130 -11.70 -7.90 -19.26
CA ARG A 130 -12.70 -8.98 -19.32
C ARG A 130 -13.73 -8.74 -20.41
N LEU A 131 -14.19 -7.50 -20.61
CA LEU A 131 -15.12 -7.17 -21.69
C LEU A 131 -14.45 -7.35 -23.05
N ALA A 132 -13.25 -6.80 -23.24
CA ALA A 132 -12.48 -6.93 -24.48
C ALA A 132 -12.18 -8.40 -24.83
N VAL A 133 -11.80 -9.22 -23.85
CA VAL A 133 -11.56 -10.66 -24.05
C VAL A 133 -12.87 -11.44 -24.24
N GLY A 134 -13.92 -11.09 -23.50
CA GLY A 134 -15.24 -11.72 -23.61
C GLY A 134 -15.88 -11.55 -24.99
N GLU A 135 -15.65 -10.40 -25.62
CA GLU A 135 -16.12 -10.06 -26.96
C GLU A 135 -15.31 -10.78 -28.06
N VAL A 136 -14.04 -11.08 -27.82
CA VAL A 136 -13.15 -11.75 -28.80
C VAL A 136 -13.18 -13.28 -28.72
N ALA A 137 -13.46 -13.89 -27.55
CA ALA A 137 -13.12 -15.30 -27.36
C ALA A 137 -14.26 -16.33 -27.49
N THR A 138 -15.54 -16.03 -27.29
CA THR A 138 -16.34 -17.09 -26.65
C THR A 138 -17.23 -17.96 -27.54
N ARG A 139 -17.67 -17.52 -28.73
CA ARG A 139 -18.54 -18.40 -29.55
C ARG A 139 -18.47 -18.18 -31.03
N ASP A 140 -18.61 -16.93 -31.48
CA ASP A 140 -18.71 -16.67 -32.92
C ASP A 140 -17.34 -16.75 -33.59
N TYR A 141 -16.27 -16.27 -32.94
CA TYR A 141 -14.90 -16.45 -33.41
C TYR A 141 -14.52 -17.95 -33.47
N LEU A 142 -14.72 -18.68 -32.37
CA LEU A 142 -14.45 -20.13 -32.31
C LEU A 142 -15.29 -20.91 -33.33
N ARG A 143 -16.56 -20.55 -33.55
CA ARG A 143 -17.38 -21.17 -34.61
C ARG A 143 -16.84 -20.86 -36.00
N ARG A 144 -16.45 -19.62 -36.25
CA ARG A 144 -15.95 -19.18 -37.55
C ARG A 144 -14.65 -19.91 -37.89
N GLU A 145 -13.74 -19.99 -36.93
CA GLU A 145 -12.46 -20.69 -37.09
C GLU A 145 -12.67 -22.20 -37.29
N LEU A 146 -13.61 -22.81 -36.58
CA LEU A 146 -13.96 -24.22 -36.77
C LEU A 146 -14.61 -24.48 -38.13
N GLU A 147 -15.47 -23.57 -38.62
CA GLU A 147 -16.09 -23.70 -39.94
C GLU A 147 -15.05 -23.50 -41.06
N GLU A 148 -14.13 -22.54 -40.92
CA GLU A 148 -13.03 -22.31 -41.86
C GLU A 148 -12.08 -23.52 -41.95
N ILE A 149 -11.71 -24.11 -40.81
CA ILE A 149 -10.93 -25.35 -40.76
C ILE A 149 -11.69 -26.51 -41.43
N ARG A 150 -13.01 -26.62 -41.20
CA ARG A 150 -13.87 -27.65 -41.80
C ARG A 150 -13.92 -27.49 -43.32
N GLU A 151 -14.08 -26.28 -43.82
CA GLU A 151 -14.15 -25.96 -45.25
C GLU A 151 -12.81 -26.22 -45.96
N LEU A 152 -11.69 -25.87 -45.31
CA LEU A 152 -10.33 -26.23 -45.77
C LEU A 152 -10.16 -27.75 -45.89
N LEU A 153 -10.57 -28.53 -44.89
CA LEU A 153 -10.53 -29.99 -44.93
C LEU A 153 -11.40 -30.56 -46.06
N GLU A 154 -12.62 -30.02 -46.24
CA GLU A 154 -13.53 -30.47 -47.30
C GLU A 154 -12.94 -30.19 -48.70
N SER A 155 -12.29 -29.04 -48.89
CA SER A 155 -11.59 -28.69 -50.14
C SER A 155 -10.42 -29.64 -50.45
N LEU A 156 -9.61 -29.99 -49.44
CA LEU A 156 -8.51 -30.96 -49.57
C LEU A 156 -9.01 -32.36 -49.89
N THR A 157 -10.14 -32.75 -49.28
CA THR A 157 -10.75 -34.08 -49.50
C THR A 157 -11.40 -34.16 -50.88
N ALA A 158 -12.04 -33.08 -51.34
CA ALA A 158 -12.65 -32.97 -52.66
C ALA A 158 -11.61 -32.99 -53.80
N ASP A 159 -10.46 -32.31 -53.64
CA ASP A 159 -9.36 -32.38 -54.63
C ASP A 159 -8.74 -33.78 -54.70
N ASN A 160 -8.72 -34.51 -53.57
CA ASN A 160 -8.21 -35.88 -53.54
C ASN A 160 -9.20 -36.89 -54.17
N GLY A 161 -10.51 -36.66 -54.08
CA GLY A 161 -11.56 -37.50 -54.69
C GLY A 161 -11.79 -37.25 -56.19
N GLY A 162 -11.42 -36.08 -56.71
CA GLY A 162 -11.62 -35.69 -58.12
C GLY A 162 -10.64 -36.29 -59.11
N LYS A 163 -9.47 -36.78 -58.67
CA LYS A 163 -8.41 -37.30 -59.55
C LYS A 163 -8.66 -38.74 -60.03
N THR A 164 -9.59 -39.49 -59.43
CA THR A 164 -9.79 -40.92 -59.74
C THR A 164 -10.84 -41.19 -60.83
N LYS A 165 -11.63 -40.19 -61.27
CA LYS A 165 -12.78 -40.41 -62.18
C LYS A 165 -12.63 -39.93 -63.62
N LYS A 166 -11.52 -39.25 -64.00
CA LYS A 166 -11.42 -38.55 -65.29
C LYS A 166 -10.72 -39.32 -66.43
N ASP A 167 -10.34 -40.59 -66.26
CA ASP A 167 -9.51 -41.32 -67.23
C ASP A 167 -10.21 -42.44 -68.05
N LYS A 168 -11.54 -42.59 -67.96
CA LYS A 168 -12.26 -43.70 -68.65
C LYS A 168 -13.17 -43.34 -69.84
N THR A 169 -13.27 -42.08 -70.28
CA THR A 169 -14.29 -41.69 -71.29
C THR A 169 -13.74 -41.07 -72.58
N LYS A 170 -12.52 -41.43 -73.03
CA LYS A 170 -11.95 -40.89 -74.30
C LYS A 170 -11.59 -41.91 -75.38
N LYS A 171 -12.16 -43.12 -75.39
CA LYS A 171 -11.85 -44.11 -76.44
C LYS A 171 -13.08 -44.87 -76.97
N ALA A 172 -13.96 -44.18 -77.69
CA ALA A 172 -14.86 -44.81 -78.66
C ALA A 172 -15.23 -43.79 -79.75
N ARG A 173 -14.72 -44.01 -80.95
CA ARG A 173 -14.91 -43.19 -82.17
C ARG A 173 -16.00 -43.86 -83.02
N PRO A 174 -16.98 -43.15 -83.61
CA PRO A 174 -17.87 -43.73 -84.62
C PRO A 174 -17.34 -43.53 -86.05
N PRO A 175 -17.93 -44.24 -87.04
CA PRO A 175 -17.30 -44.63 -88.31
C PRO A 175 -17.34 -43.55 -89.40
N ILE A 176 -16.43 -43.69 -90.37
CA ILE A 176 -16.26 -42.82 -91.55
C ILE A 176 -17.16 -43.39 -92.65
N GLU A 177 -18.04 -42.55 -93.23
CA GLU A 177 -18.85 -42.86 -94.42
C GLU A 177 -17.98 -42.97 -95.70
N PRO A 178 -18.41 -43.73 -96.72
CA PRO A 178 -17.59 -44.11 -97.85
C PRO A 178 -17.74 -43.13 -99.04
N GLU A 179 -16.63 -42.78 -99.66
CA GLU A 179 -16.59 -42.11 -100.96
C GLU A 179 -15.45 -42.71 -101.77
N VAL A 180 -15.76 -43.58 -102.74
CA VAL A 180 -15.05 -43.70 -104.02
C VAL A 180 -16.02 -44.26 -105.07
N GLU A 181 -16.08 -43.55 -106.20
CA GLU A 181 -16.74 -43.89 -107.46
C GLU A 181 -16.17 -45.13 -108.18
N GLU A 182 -16.84 -45.44 -109.29
CA GLU A 182 -16.36 -46.13 -110.50
C GLU A 182 -16.53 -47.66 -110.62
N SER A 183 -17.55 -47.98 -111.44
CA SER A 183 -17.39 -48.56 -112.78
C SER A 183 -17.10 -50.06 -112.93
N SER A 184 -17.90 -50.65 -113.82
CA SER A 184 -17.60 -51.72 -114.79
C SER A 184 -18.22 -53.10 -114.55
N SER A 185 -19.01 -53.46 -115.57
CA SER A 185 -19.42 -54.79 -116.07
C SER A 185 -20.58 -55.51 -115.40
#